data_AF-A0A820F9D2-F1
#
_entry.id   AF-A0A820F9D2-F1
#
_cell.length_a   1.000
_cell.length_b   1.000
_cell.length_c   1.000
_cell.angle_alpha   90.00
_cell.angle_beta   90.00
_cell.angle_gamma   90.00
#
_symmetry.space_group_name_H-M   'P 1'
#
loop_
_entity.id
_entity.type
_entity.pdbx_description
1 polymer ?
#
loop_
_entity_poly.entity_id
_entity_poly.type
_entity_poly.pdbx_seq_one_letter_code
_entity_poly.pdbx_strand_id
1 'polypeptide(L)'
;MGANHHKISCIADELVRWIRDDYLQIIHVHSRTIGLWSKELLACMTQLIAFAVVLWCPIGQNKVLINALFVAEQSIYDHIEDLMRIIDYKPFHKEMKPVRSNDETSIIDAALMILMVIVRTQNVSWFFRSNVSIQNALTTLAEAALYDEICLHIYGILSEVLSDEQFKNLKIADSMGGFFFNMLEQAWQHPLKKYKHSQIEHLLRGFFNLSKHDFIQQETANMKKISLFIEMSEQYPIVYDIIWALSFNHDIQQQLRSNPSFIQKLSQLAKESDDEQVRKTTHGILWNLEIDHQDRSISQSTKQNTFDIMISYSHKEKVLCKQLYDELTKSGYRVWIDFDQMHGN
;
A
#
# COMPACT_ATOMS: atom_id res chain seq x y z
N MET A 1 15.28 14.95 21.75
CA MET A 1 15.81 14.07 20.69
C MET A 1 15.60 14.59 19.25
N GLY A 2 15.10 15.82 19.02
CA GLY A 2 14.84 16.33 17.65
C GLY A 2 16.03 16.89 16.86
N ALA A 3 17.12 17.30 17.52
CA ALA A 3 18.26 17.95 16.85
C ALA A 3 19.09 17.00 15.97
N ASN A 4 19.14 15.70 16.30
CA ASN A 4 19.89 14.71 15.51
C ASN A 4 19.16 14.29 14.23
N HIS A 5 17.82 14.27 14.21
CA HIS A 5 17.05 13.91 13.01
C HIS A 5 17.16 14.98 11.92
N HIS A 6 17.12 16.27 12.28
CA HIS A 6 17.31 17.35 11.30
C HIS A 6 18.69 17.35 10.66
N LYS A 7 19.75 17.05 11.43
CA LYS A 7 21.12 17.04 10.91
C LYS A 7 21.38 15.87 9.95
N ILE A 8 20.78 14.71 10.20
CA ILE A 8 20.88 13.53 9.32
C ILE A 8 20.09 13.75 8.02
N SER A 9 18.90 14.36 8.09
CA SER A 9 18.08 14.68 6.91
C SER A 9 18.82 15.58 5.91
N CYS A 10 19.48 16.63 6.39
CA CYS A 10 20.20 17.58 5.54
C CYS A 10 21.35 16.93 4.75
N ILE A 11 22.10 16.01 5.39
CA ILE A 11 23.21 15.30 4.74
C ILE A 11 22.71 14.31 3.69
N ALA A 12 21.61 13.61 3.97
CA ALA A 12 21.00 12.68 3.03
C ALA A 12 20.48 13.41 1.78
N ASP A 13 19.82 14.55 1.95
CA ASP A 13 19.30 15.36 0.85
C ASP A 13 20.41 15.84 -0.10
N GLU A 14 21.53 16.31 0.46
CA GLU A 14 22.69 16.71 -0.32
C GLU A 14 23.30 15.51 -1.04
N LEU A 15 23.55 14.41 -0.33
CA LEU A 15 24.14 13.20 -0.91
C LEU A 15 23.31 12.67 -2.08
N VAL A 16 21.98 12.62 -1.95
CA VAL A 16 21.08 12.19 -3.03
C VAL A 16 21.23 13.07 -4.27
N ARG A 17 21.33 14.40 -4.12
CA ARG A 17 21.54 15.30 -5.26
C ARG A 17 22.85 15.05 -5.98
N TRP A 18 23.91 14.68 -5.26
CA TRP A 18 25.22 14.37 -5.85
C TRP A 18 25.24 13.04 -6.60
N ILE A 19 24.58 12.00 -6.06
CA ILE A 19 24.67 10.65 -6.62
C ILE A 19 23.53 10.30 -7.58
N ARG A 20 22.46 11.10 -7.64
CA ARG A 20 21.23 10.78 -8.39
C ARG A 20 21.50 10.46 -9.85
N ASP A 21 22.14 11.37 -10.56
CA ASP A 21 22.26 11.27 -12.03
C ASP A 21 23.12 10.06 -12.40
N ASP A 22 24.22 9.83 -11.65
CA ASP A 22 25.07 8.65 -11.79
C ASP A 22 24.31 7.36 -11.47
N TYR A 23 23.57 7.33 -10.36
CA TYR A 23 22.77 6.17 -9.98
C TYR A 23 21.76 5.82 -11.08
N LEU A 24 20.95 6.78 -11.52
CA LEU A 24 19.91 6.55 -12.52
C LEU A 24 20.53 6.10 -13.85
N GLN A 25 21.63 6.73 -14.27
CA GLN A 25 22.33 6.35 -15.50
C GLN A 25 22.95 4.95 -15.41
N ILE A 26 23.59 4.59 -14.29
CA ILE A 26 24.17 3.25 -14.08
C ILE A 26 23.07 2.20 -14.15
N ILE A 27 21.97 2.38 -13.41
CA ILE A 27 20.84 1.43 -13.45
C ILE A 27 20.28 1.32 -14.88
N HIS A 28 20.10 2.45 -15.56
CA HIS A 28 19.56 2.49 -16.93
C HIS A 28 20.42 1.75 -17.97
N VAL A 29 21.74 1.97 -17.93
CA VAL A 29 22.66 1.34 -18.88
C VAL A 29 22.76 -0.16 -18.60
N HIS A 30 22.90 -0.54 -17.33
CA HIS A 30 23.16 -1.92 -16.97
C HIS A 30 21.91 -2.80 -17.02
N SER A 31 20.71 -2.28 -16.74
CA SER A 31 19.45 -3.04 -16.84
C SER A 31 19.25 -3.65 -18.24
N ARG A 32 19.71 -2.95 -19.30
CA ARG A 32 19.61 -3.36 -20.70
C ARG A 32 20.61 -4.45 -21.10
N THR A 33 21.63 -4.68 -20.28
CA THR A 33 22.73 -5.62 -20.55
C THR A 33 22.82 -6.72 -19.49
N ILE A 34 21.76 -6.94 -18.71
CA ILE A 34 21.69 -7.89 -17.61
C ILE A 34 22.15 -9.31 -17.99
N GLY A 35 21.90 -9.74 -19.23
CA GLY A 35 22.34 -11.04 -19.73
C GLY A 35 23.86 -11.20 -19.87
N LEU A 36 24.61 -10.10 -19.80
CA LEU A 36 26.07 -10.06 -19.93
C LEU A 36 26.76 -9.78 -18.58
N TRP A 37 26.01 -9.68 -17.48
CA TRP A 37 26.62 -9.39 -16.19
C TRP A 37 27.50 -10.55 -15.72
N SER A 38 28.74 -10.21 -15.36
CA SER A 38 29.59 -11.13 -14.60
C SER A 38 29.10 -11.22 -13.15
N LYS A 39 29.63 -12.18 -12.38
CA LYS A 39 29.32 -12.30 -10.95
C LYS A 39 29.72 -11.05 -10.18
N GLU A 40 30.85 -10.45 -10.54
CA GLU A 40 31.37 -9.23 -9.92
C GLU A 40 30.44 -8.04 -10.22
N LEU A 41 29.99 -7.89 -11.47
CA LEU A 41 29.06 -6.83 -11.83
C LEU A 41 27.70 -7.02 -11.14
N LEU A 42 27.18 -8.25 -11.09
CA LEU A 42 25.97 -8.56 -10.33
C LEU A 42 26.11 -8.14 -8.86
N ALA A 43 27.20 -8.53 -8.19
CA ALA A 43 27.46 -8.13 -6.81
C ALA A 43 27.52 -6.60 -6.65
N CYS A 44 28.20 -5.89 -7.56
CA CYS A 44 28.25 -4.43 -7.55
C CYS A 44 26.85 -3.79 -7.69
N MET A 45 26.04 -4.26 -8.63
CA MET A 45 24.69 -3.76 -8.85
C MET A 45 23.79 -4.05 -7.65
N THR A 46 23.91 -5.23 -7.04
CA THR A 46 23.22 -5.59 -5.80
C THR A 46 23.54 -4.61 -4.67
N GLN A 47 24.82 -4.31 -4.45
CA GLN A 47 25.22 -3.37 -3.40
C GLN A 47 24.77 -1.94 -3.69
N LEU A 48 24.83 -1.50 -4.96
CA LEU A 48 24.36 -0.17 -5.36
C LEU A 48 22.85 0.01 -5.09
N ILE A 49 22.03 -0.96 -5.49
CA ILE A 49 20.57 -0.92 -5.28
C ILE A 49 20.25 -1.06 -3.79
N ALA A 50 20.94 -1.93 -3.06
CA ALA A 50 20.77 -2.06 -1.61
C ALA A 50 21.16 -0.78 -0.85
N PHE A 51 22.23 -0.10 -1.27
CA PHE A 51 22.62 1.18 -0.71
C PHE A 51 21.56 2.26 -0.94
N ALA A 52 20.98 2.30 -2.14
CA ALA A 52 19.83 3.15 -2.46
C ALA A 52 18.63 2.88 -1.54
N VAL A 53 18.31 1.61 -1.26
CA VAL A 53 17.29 1.26 -0.26
C VAL A 53 17.63 1.86 1.11
N VAL A 54 18.86 1.73 1.59
CA VAL A 54 19.28 2.27 2.89
C VAL A 54 19.22 3.79 2.93
N LEU A 55 19.47 4.48 1.82
CA LEU A 55 19.36 5.94 1.75
C LEU A 55 17.91 6.43 1.70
N TRP A 56 17.01 5.70 1.05
CA TRP A 56 15.66 6.21 0.72
C TRP A 56 14.54 5.56 1.53
N CYS A 57 14.78 4.40 2.12
CA CYS A 57 13.82 3.63 2.88
C CYS A 57 13.85 3.77 4.42
N PRO A 58 14.80 4.46 5.10
CA PRO A 58 14.81 4.47 6.55
C PRO A 58 13.75 5.44 7.05
N ILE A 59 12.59 4.88 7.41
CA ILE A 59 11.60 5.45 8.31
C ILE A 59 10.71 6.52 7.66
N GLY A 60 9.60 6.05 7.07
CA GLY A 60 8.39 6.85 6.86
C GLY A 60 8.46 7.88 5.73
N GLN A 61 7.93 7.49 4.56
CA GLN A 61 7.42 8.39 3.52
C GLN A 61 8.25 9.67 3.30
N ASN A 62 9.57 9.55 3.14
CA ASN A 62 10.37 10.73 2.82
C ASN A 62 10.21 11.06 1.33
N LYS A 63 9.01 11.54 0.99
CA LYS A 63 8.62 12.04 -0.33
C LYS A 63 9.62 13.09 -0.82
N VAL A 64 10.28 13.81 0.09
CA VAL A 64 11.33 14.79 -0.24
C VAL A 64 12.53 14.11 -0.90
N LEU A 65 13.05 13.02 -0.35
CA LEU A 65 14.20 12.30 -0.92
C LEU A 65 13.86 11.68 -2.29
N ILE A 66 12.68 11.07 -2.43
CA ILE A 66 12.25 10.50 -3.72
C ILE A 66 12.04 11.60 -4.76
N ASN A 67 11.44 12.74 -4.38
CA ASN A 67 11.30 13.88 -5.28
C ASN A 67 12.66 14.52 -5.63
N ALA A 68 13.65 14.45 -4.73
CA ALA A 68 15.01 14.89 -5.04
C ALA A 68 15.69 13.96 -6.05
N LEU A 69 15.39 12.66 -5.98
CA LEU A 69 15.88 11.62 -6.89
C LEU A 69 15.20 11.68 -8.27
N PHE A 70 13.93 12.09 -8.36
CA PHE A 70 13.22 12.16 -9.63
C PHE A 70 12.69 13.57 -9.89
N VAL A 71 13.45 14.34 -10.68
CA VAL A 71 13.07 15.72 -11.03
C VAL A 71 11.93 15.75 -12.05
N ALA A 72 11.88 14.75 -12.93
CA ALA A 72 10.84 14.62 -13.94
C ALA A 72 10.06 13.32 -13.73
N GLU A 73 8.75 13.38 -13.99
CA GLU A 73 7.87 12.22 -13.90
C GLU A 73 8.32 11.07 -14.81
N GLN A 74 8.79 11.39 -16.02
CA GLN A 74 9.33 10.40 -16.96
C GLN A 74 10.50 9.61 -16.35
N SER A 75 11.37 10.25 -15.55
CA SER A 75 12.49 9.57 -14.90
C SER A 75 12.04 8.51 -13.89
N ILE A 76 10.85 8.68 -13.28
CA ILE A 76 10.24 7.67 -12.41
C ILE A 76 9.84 6.46 -13.25
N TYR A 77 9.16 6.68 -14.38
CA TYR A 77 8.72 5.60 -15.26
C TYR A 77 9.89 4.83 -15.87
N ASP A 78 10.90 5.53 -16.38
CA ASP A 78 12.11 4.91 -16.93
C ASP A 78 12.79 4.04 -15.86
N HIS A 79 12.89 4.54 -14.63
CA HIS A 79 13.50 3.79 -13.53
C HIS A 79 12.67 2.59 -13.09
N ILE A 80 11.33 2.70 -13.04
CA ILE A 80 10.44 1.55 -12.80
C ILE A 80 10.70 0.47 -13.86
N GLU A 81 10.77 0.84 -15.15
CA GLU A 81 11.05 -0.11 -16.21
C GLU A 81 12.44 -0.74 -16.06
N ASP A 82 13.46 0.03 -15.70
CA ASP A 82 14.80 -0.47 -15.48
C ASP A 82 14.87 -1.48 -14.33
N LEU A 83 14.20 -1.20 -13.21
CA LEU A 83 14.07 -2.16 -12.10
C LEU A 83 13.27 -3.40 -12.52
N MET A 84 12.20 -3.21 -13.31
CA MET A 84 11.40 -4.33 -13.81
C MET A 84 12.17 -5.22 -14.79
N ARG A 85 13.10 -4.69 -15.60
CA ARG A 85 14.02 -5.50 -16.42
C ARG A 85 14.91 -6.39 -15.56
N ILE A 86 15.37 -5.88 -14.41
CA ILE A 86 16.16 -6.66 -13.44
C ILE A 86 15.30 -7.74 -12.78
N ILE A 87 14.11 -7.35 -12.31
CA ILE A 87 13.16 -8.23 -11.62
C ILE A 87 12.65 -9.34 -12.53
N ASP A 88 12.38 -9.08 -13.81
CA ASP A 88 11.84 -10.07 -14.76
C ASP A 88 12.92 -10.96 -15.40
N TYR A 89 14.19 -10.78 -15.03
CA TYR A 89 15.28 -11.56 -15.60
C TYR A 89 15.28 -13.01 -15.08
N LYS A 90 14.65 -13.91 -15.86
CA LYS A 90 14.40 -15.32 -15.53
C LYS A 90 15.58 -16.11 -14.98
N PRO A 91 16.84 -15.93 -15.42
CA PRO A 91 17.97 -16.63 -14.83
C PRO A 91 18.15 -16.35 -13.33
N PHE A 92 17.83 -15.13 -12.85
CA PHE A 92 17.86 -14.85 -11.41
C PHE A 92 16.78 -15.62 -10.66
N HIS A 93 15.60 -15.82 -11.25
CA HIS A 93 14.52 -16.58 -10.61
C HIS A 93 14.94 -18.02 -10.31
N LYS A 94 15.71 -18.65 -11.21
CA LYS A 94 16.19 -20.03 -11.05
C LYS A 94 17.19 -20.19 -9.91
N GLU A 95 17.91 -19.12 -9.57
CA GLU A 95 18.94 -19.12 -8.53
C GLU A 95 18.43 -18.57 -7.20
N MET A 96 17.16 -18.15 -7.11
CA MET A 96 16.57 -17.63 -5.87
C MET A 96 16.68 -18.64 -4.73
N LYS A 97 17.00 -18.12 -3.55
CA LYS A 97 17.11 -18.89 -2.30
C LYS A 97 15.99 -18.49 -1.36
N PRO A 98 15.59 -19.35 -0.40
CA PRO A 98 14.55 -19.04 0.59
C PRO A 98 14.96 -18.02 1.65
N VAL A 99 16.18 -17.52 1.57
CA VAL A 99 16.77 -16.48 2.41
C VAL A 99 17.68 -15.61 1.54
N ARG A 100 17.94 -14.38 1.96
CA ARG A 100 18.84 -13.46 1.27
C ARG A 100 20.32 -13.86 1.44
N SER A 101 20.74 -14.90 0.72
CA SER A 101 22.09 -15.49 0.83
C SER A 101 22.94 -15.44 -0.44
N ASN A 102 22.38 -15.02 -1.57
CA ASN A 102 23.10 -14.77 -2.81
C ASN A 102 22.70 -13.43 -3.43
N ASP A 103 23.47 -13.01 -4.43
CA ASP A 103 23.27 -11.72 -5.09
C ASP A 103 21.97 -11.69 -5.91
N GLU A 104 21.57 -12.81 -6.54
CA GLU A 104 20.33 -12.89 -7.32
C GLU A 104 19.09 -12.66 -6.45
N THR A 105 19.01 -13.29 -5.28
CA THR A 105 17.90 -13.04 -4.35
C THR A 105 17.98 -11.61 -3.79
N SER A 106 19.20 -11.15 -3.47
CA SER A 106 19.42 -9.83 -2.87
C SER A 106 19.07 -8.68 -3.80
N ILE A 107 19.38 -8.78 -5.10
CA ILE A 107 19.09 -7.72 -6.06
C ILE A 107 17.60 -7.62 -6.36
N ILE A 108 16.89 -8.77 -6.47
CA ILE A 108 15.44 -8.80 -6.64
C ILE A 108 14.75 -8.17 -5.43
N ASP A 109 15.13 -8.60 -4.22
CA ASP A 109 14.61 -8.04 -2.97
C ASP A 109 14.83 -6.52 -2.88
N ALA A 110 16.06 -6.05 -3.14
CA ALA A 110 16.38 -4.64 -3.09
C ALA A 110 15.63 -3.82 -4.17
N ALA A 111 15.50 -4.33 -5.39
CA ALA A 111 14.75 -3.67 -6.46
C ALA A 111 13.25 -3.54 -6.11
N LEU A 112 12.66 -4.60 -5.55
CA LEU A 112 11.26 -4.58 -5.08
C LEU A 112 11.06 -3.60 -3.91
N MET A 113 12.02 -3.49 -3.00
CA MET A 113 11.97 -2.48 -1.92
C MET A 113 11.95 -1.05 -2.49
N ILE A 114 12.77 -0.74 -3.51
CA ILE A 114 12.74 0.57 -4.18
C ILE A 114 11.39 0.80 -4.87
N LEU A 115 10.88 -0.18 -5.62
CA LEU A 115 9.58 -0.08 -6.27
C LEU A 115 8.45 0.18 -5.26
N MET A 116 8.47 -0.50 -4.12
CA MET A 116 7.51 -0.29 -3.04
C MET A 116 7.55 1.16 -2.53
N VAL A 117 8.74 1.73 -2.37
CA VAL A 117 8.90 3.13 -1.95
C VAL A 117 8.35 4.09 -3.01
N ILE A 118 8.64 3.85 -4.28
CA ILE A 118 8.11 4.66 -5.40
C ILE A 118 6.59 4.59 -5.39
N VAL A 119 6.01 3.40 -5.37
CA VAL A 119 4.56 3.14 -5.38
C VAL A 119 3.84 3.83 -4.22
N ARG A 120 4.44 3.86 -3.03
CA ARG A 120 3.86 4.50 -1.84
C ARG A 120 3.99 6.02 -1.80
N THR A 121 4.93 6.60 -2.55
CA THR A 121 5.25 8.05 -2.46
C THR A 121 4.89 8.83 -3.71
N GLN A 122 4.76 8.14 -4.84
CA GLN A 122 4.51 8.71 -6.17
C GLN A 122 3.17 8.23 -6.72
N ASN A 123 2.56 9.05 -7.56
CA ASN A 123 1.29 8.71 -8.21
C ASN A 123 1.53 7.87 -9.47
N VAL A 124 1.92 6.60 -9.29
CA VAL A 124 2.30 5.71 -10.39
C VAL A 124 1.28 4.59 -10.66
N SER A 125 0.18 4.53 -9.91
CA SER A 125 -0.80 3.44 -10.02
C SER A 125 -1.35 3.28 -11.43
N TRP A 126 -1.61 4.38 -12.16
CA TRP A 126 -2.07 4.31 -13.55
C TRP A 126 -1.06 3.61 -14.48
N PHE A 127 0.24 3.86 -14.29
CA PHE A 127 1.30 3.25 -15.09
C PHE A 127 1.33 1.73 -14.90
N PHE A 128 1.26 1.27 -13.64
CA PHE A 128 1.16 -0.15 -13.32
C PHE A 128 -0.13 -0.78 -13.86
N ARG A 129 -1.29 -0.13 -13.68
CA ARG A 129 -2.59 -0.63 -14.16
C ARG A 129 -2.65 -0.78 -15.67
N SER A 130 -1.98 0.10 -16.40
CA SER A 130 -1.95 0.11 -17.87
C SER A 130 -0.90 -0.84 -18.45
N ASN A 131 0.05 -1.33 -17.64
CA ASN A 131 1.15 -2.17 -18.08
C ASN A 131 0.97 -3.63 -17.62
N VAL A 132 0.29 -4.42 -18.45
CA VAL A 132 0.02 -5.85 -18.18
C VAL A 132 1.31 -6.67 -18.07
N SER A 133 2.39 -6.30 -18.76
CA SER A 133 3.66 -7.03 -18.65
C SER A 133 4.29 -6.89 -17.26
N ILE A 134 4.22 -5.71 -16.63
CA ILE A 134 4.72 -5.51 -15.27
C ILE A 134 3.89 -6.34 -14.29
N GLN A 135 2.56 -6.33 -14.42
CA GLN A 135 1.67 -7.13 -13.57
C GLN A 135 1.99 -8.62 -13.69
N ASN A 136 2.10 -9.13 -14.92
CA ASN A 136 2.44 -10.54 -15.17
C ASN A 136 3.81 -10.93 -14.62
N ALA A 137 4.83 -10.05 -14.76
CA ALA A 137 6.16 -10.31 -14.23
C ALA A 137 6.15 -10.42 -12.70
N LEU A 138 5.47 -9.49 -12.01
CA LEU A 138 5.32 -9.52 -10.55
C LEU A 138 4.56 -10.77 -10.09
N THR A 139 3.43 -11.10 -10.73
CA THR A 139 2.67 -12.31 -10.38
C THR A 139 3.48 -13.59 -10.61
N THR A 140 4.17 -13.70 -11.75
CA THR A 140 5.02 -14.86 -12.05
C THR A 140 6.13 -15.01 -11.02
N LEU A 141 6.76 -13.90 -10.62
CA LEU A 141 7.80 -13.90 -9.61
C LEU A 141 7.24 -14.33 -8.24
N ALA A 142 6.06 -13.85 -7.84
CA ALA A 142 5.43 -14.28 -6.58
C ALA A 142 5.11 -15.78 -6.57
N GLU A 143 4.67 -16.35 -7.69
CA GLU A 143 4.43 -17.79 -7.83
C GLU A 143 5.72 -18.62 -7.71
N ALA A 144 6.85 -18.08 -8.17
CA ALA A 144 8.16 -18.75 -8.18
C ALA A 144 9.01 -18.48 -6.94
N ALA A 145 8.71 -17.44 -6.16
CA ALA A 145 9.55 -16.98 -5.06
C ALA A 145 9.55 -17.97 -3.90
N LEU A 146 10.75 -18.36 -3.48
CA LEU A 146 10.99 -19.18 -2.29
C LEU A 146 11.21 -18.33 -1.03
N TYR A 147 11.44 -17.03 -1.20
CA TYR A 147 11.73 -16.09 -0.13
C TYR A 147 10.48 -15.25 0.18
N ASP A 148 9.92 -15.43 1.37
CA ASP A 148 8.64 -14.83 1.77
C ASP A 148 8.64 -13.31 1.70
N GLU A 149 9.76 -12.67 1.99
CA GLU A 149 9.91 -11.22 1.93
C GLU A 149 9.79 -10.67 0.49
N ILE A 150 10.22 -11.43 -0.52
CA ILE A 150 9.97 -11.09 -1.93
C ILE A 150 8.46 -11.13 -2.22
N CYS A 151 7.76 -12.17 -1.75
CA CYS A 151 6.30 -12.27 -1.89
C CYS A 151 5.60 -11.09 -1.21
N LEU A 152 6.03 -10.74 0.01
CA LEU A 152 5.50 -9.59 0.76
C LEU A 152 5.65 -8.27 -0.01
N HIS A 153 6.81 -8.03 -0.61
CA HIS A 153 7.02 -6.82 -1.42
C HIS A 153 6.14 -6.82 -2.67
N ILE A 154 6.02 -7.95 -3.37
CA ILE A 154 5.16 -8.03 -4.55
C ILE A 154 3.70 -7.78 -4.18
N TYR A 155 3.20 -8.45 -3.15
CA TYR A 155 1.82 -8.31 -2.70
C TYR A 155 1.50 -6.89 -2.23
N GLY A 156 2.43 -6.24 -1.53
CA GLY A 156 2.26 -4.83 -1.14
C GLY A 156 2.28 -3.88 -2.35
N ILE A 157 3.09 -4.13 -3.39
CA ILE A 157 3.08 -3.33 -4.63
C ILE A 157 1.74 -3.52 -5.34
N LEU A 158 1.33 -4.77 -5.58
CA LEU A 158 0.10 -5.10 -6.32
C LEU A 158 -1.15 -4.56 -5.62
N SER A 159 -1.22 -4.64 -4.29
CA SER A 159 -2.36 -4.12 -3.52
C SER A 159 -2.45 -2.59 -3.51
N GLU A 160 -1.33 -1.88 -3.66
CA GLU A 160 -1.35 -0.41 -3.75
C GLU A 160 -1.73 0.06 -5.17
N VAL A 161 -1.25 -0.66 -6.21
CA VAL A 161 -1.39 -0.19 -7.59
C VAL A 161 -2.61 -0.73 -8.31
N LEU A 162 -3.12 -1.92 -8.00
CA LEU A 162 -4.24 -2.51 -8.73
C LEU A 162 -5.61 -2.02 -8.22
N SER A 163 -6.62 -2.09 -9.08
CA SER A 163 -8.02 -2.00 -8.66
C SER A 163 -8.49 -3.34 -8.09
N ASP A 164 -9.57 -3.33 -7.31
CA ASP A 164 -10.18 -4.54 -6.75
C ASP A 164 -10.51 -5.59 -7.81
N GLU A 165 -11.03 -5.18 -8.98
CA GLU A 165 -11.35 -6.09 -10.08
C GLU A 165 -10.08 -6.78 -10.63
N GLN A 166 -9.02 -6.01 -10.87
CA GLN A 166 -7.75 -6.54 -11.34
C GLN A 166 -7.08 -7.42 -10.28
N PHE A 167 -7.12 -6.99 -9.03
CA PHE A 167 -6.52 -7.70 -7.90
C PHE A 167 -7.18 -9.06 -7.68
N LYS A 168 -8.52 -9.12 -7.72
CA LYS A 168 -9.30 -10.37 -7.63
C LYS A 168 -8.98 -11.35 -8.75
N ASN A 169 -8.66 -10.85 -9.95
CA ASN A 169 -8.35 -11.70 -11.10
C ASN A 169 -6.90 -12.20 -11.12
N LEU A 170 -6.07 -11.83 -10.14
CA LEU A 170 -4.74 -12.39 -9.99
C LEU A 170 -4.83 -13.87 -9.58
N LYS A 171 -4.07 -14.73 -10.26
CA LYS A 171 -3.97 -16.17 -9.92
C LYS A 171 -3.54 -16.44 -8.48
N ILE A 172 -2.79 -15.51 -7.90
CA ILE A 172 -2.23 -15.58 -6.55
C ILE A 172 -3.19 -15.04 -5.47
N ALA A 173 -4.30 -14.41 -5.85
CA ALA A 173 -5.19 -13.70 -4.92
C ALA A 173 -5.67 -14.61 -3.77
N ASP A 174 -6.15 -15.80 -4.10
CA ASP A 174 -6.65 -16.79 -3.13
C ASP A 174 -5.56 -17.21 -2.12
N SER A 175 -4.32 -17.38 -2.60
CA SER A 175 -3.19 -17.77 -1.75
C SER A 175 -2.65 -16.62 -0.90
N MET A 176 -2.85 -15.37 -1.34
CA MET A 176 -2.26 -14.18 -0.73
C MET A 176 -2.81 -13.92 0.67
N GLY A 177 -4.14 -13.98 0.83
CA GLY A 177 -4.79 -13.79 2.12
C GLY A 177 -4.30 -14.81 3.14
N GLY A 178 -4.37 -16.10 2.81
CA GLY A 178 -3.92 -17.18 3.68
C GLY A 178 -2.44 -17.08 4.05
N PHE A 179 -1.59 -16.72 3.08
CA PHE A 179 -0.17 -16.49 3.30
C PHE A 179 0.09 -15.36 4.31
N PHE A 180 -0.55 -14.19 4.13
CA PHE A 180 -0.42 -13.07 5.06
C PHE A 180 -0.92 -13.40 6.46
N PHE A 181 -2.06 -14.08 6.58
CA PHE A 181 -2.59 -14.49 7.88
C PHE A 181 -1.66 -15.44 8.60
N ASN A 182 -1.10 -16.42 7.89
CA ASN A 182 -0.13 -17.35 8.47
C ASN A 182 1.09 -16.62 9.04
N MET A 183 1.63 -15.63 8.31
CA MET A 183 2.76 -14.83 8.81
C MET A 183 2.38 -13.96 10.02
N LEU A 184 1.22 -13.32 10.00
CA LEU A 184 0.73 -12.52 11.12
C LEU A 184 0.50 -13.36 12.38
N GLU A 185 -0.09 -14.55 12.24
CA GLU A 185 -0.31 -15.48 13.35
C GLU A 185 1.00 -15.97 13.96
N GLN A 186 1.94 -16.40 13.11
CA GLN A 186 3.27 -16.81 13.57
C GLN A 186 4.02 -15.65 14.22
N ALA A 187 3.93 -14.44 13.65
CA ALA A 187 4.53 -13.25 14.25
C ALA A 187 3.92 -12.94 15.62
N TRP A 188 2.59 -13.02 15.74
CA TRP A 188 1.87 -12.72 16.98
C TRP A 188 2.20 -13.72 18.10
N GLN A 189 2.36 -14.99 17.76
CA GLN A 189 2.72 -16.05 18.71
C GLN A 189 4.20 -16.01 19.10
N HIS A 190 5.07 -15.46 18.25
CA HIS A 190 6.49 -15.35 18.55
C HIS A 190 6.73 -14.37 19.73
N PRO A 191 7.59 -14.70 20.72
CA PRO A 191 7.83 -13.84 21.90
C PRO A 191 8.29 -12.42 21.55
N LEU A 192 9.10 -12.29 20.50
CA LEU A 192 9.58 -11.01 19.97
C LEU A 192 8.64 -10.34 18.95
N LYS A 193 7.41 -10.84 18.78
CA LYS A 193 6.41 -10.29 17.86
C LYS A 193 6.92 -10.11 16.42
N LYS A 194 7.52 -11.17 15.86
CA LYS A 194 8.16 -11.16 14.54
C LYS A 194 7.97 -12.48 13.80
N TYR A 195 7.93 -12.40 12.48
CA TYR A 195 8.03 -13.53 11.57
C TYR A 195 9.38 -13.47 10.87
N LYS A 196 10.22 -14.50 11.02
CA LYS A 196 11.61 -14.49 10.52
C LYS A 196 12.34 -13.18 10.90
N HIS A 197 12.61 -12.32 9.94
CA HIS A 197 13.28 -11.02 10.11
C HIS A 197 12.30 -9.82 10.13
N SER A 198 11.02 -10.04 9.84
CA SER A 198 9.99 -9.01 9.75
C SER A 198 9.27 -8.82 11.09
N GLN A 199 9.27 -7.59 11.60
CA GLN A 199 8.50 -7.21 12.79
C GLN A 199 7.00 -7.20 12.46
N ILE A 200 6.14 -7.56 13.42
CA ILE A 200 4.69 -7.63 13.21
C ILE A 200 4.10 -6.30 12.72
N GLU A 201 4.64 -5.16 13.18
CA GLU A 201 4.19 -3.83 12.74
C GLU A 201 4.36 -3.64 11.24
N HIS A 202 5.44 -4.17 10.66
CA HIS A 202 5.68 -4.10 9.21
C HIS A 202 4.68 -4.98 8.45
N LEU A 203 4.34 -6.15 9.00
CA LEU A 203 3.33 -7.04 8.42
C LEU A 203 1.93 -6.42 8.49
N LEU A 204 1.56 -5.82 9.63
CA LEU A 204 0.29 -5.11 9.81
C LEU A 204 0.15 -3.95 8.83
N ARG A 205 1.21 -3.18 8.62
CA ARG A 205 1.22 -2.10 7.63
C ARG A 205 1.07 -2.63 6.20
N GLY A 206 1.65 -3.78 5.88
CA GLY A 206 1.42 -4.46 4.61
C GLY A 206 -0.03 -4.90 4.46
N PHE A 207 -0.60 -5.50 5.51
CA PHE A 207 -1.98 -5.98 5.51
C PHE A 207 -3.01 -4.85 5.43
N PHE A 208 -2.74 -3.68 6.01
CA PHE A 208 -3.63 -2.53 5.93
C PHE A 208 -3.96 -2.11 4.50
N ASN A 209 -3.01 -2.22 3.58
CA ASN A 209 -3.26 -1.94 2.17
C ASN A 209 -4.14 -3.02 1.53
N LEU A 210 -3.91 -4.29 1.89
CA LEU A 210 -4.72 -5.41 1.43
C LEU A 210 -6.16 -5.32 1.94
N SER A 211 -6.37 -4.94 3.19
CA SER A 211 -7.71 -4.88 3.81
C SER A 211 -8.67 -3.89 3.15
N LYS A 212 -8.17 -3.01 2.28
CA LYS A 212 -8.99 -2.06 1.52
C LYS A 212 -9.72 -2.74 0.35
N HIS A 213 -9.25 -3.90 -0.10
CA HIS A 213 -9.84 -4.64 -1.22
C HIS A 213 -10.98 -5.54 -0.74
N ASP A 214 -12.15 -5.44 -1.38
CA ASP A 214 -13.36 -6.21 -1.01
C ASP A 214 -13.11 -7.71 -1.00
N PHE A 215 -12.29 -8.20 -1.93
CA PHE A 215 -11.88 -9.60 -1.98
C PHE A 215 -11.15 -10.04 -0.71
N ILE A 216 -10.19 -9.24 -0.23
CA ILE A 216 -9.46 -9.53 1.01
C ILE A 216 -10.37 -9.43 2.23
N GLN A 217 -11.29 -8.47 2.25
CA GLN A 217 -12.28 -8.36 3.31
C GLN A 217 -13.13 -9.65 3.39
N GLN A 218 -13.64 -10.15 2.26
CA GLN A 218 -14.43 -11.38 2.23
C GLN A 218 -13.60 -12.60 2.65
N GLU A 219 -12.35 -12.72 2.19
CA GLU A 219 -11.47 -13.81 2.61
C GLU A 219 -11.19 -13.77 4.12
N THR A 220 -10.98 -12.58 4.67
CA THR A 220 -10.82 -12.38 6.11
C THR A 220 -12.05 -12.86 6.88
N ALA A 221 -13.25 -12.57 6.35
CA ALA A 221 -14.52 -13.01 6.91
C ALA A 221 -14.65 -14.54 6.88
N ASN A 222 -14.38 -15.15 5.72
CA ASN A 222 -14.44 -16.60 5.48
C ASN A 222 -13.50 -17.36 6.41
N MET A 223 -12.29 -16.85 6.62
CA MET A 223 -11.28 -17.44 7.50
C MET A 223 -11.53 -17.16 9.00
N LYS A 224 -12.55 -16.35 9.34
CA LYS A 224 -12.90 -15.94 10.71
C LYS A 224 -11.72 -15.37 11.49
N LYS A 225 -10.87 -14.57 10.83
CA LYS A 225 -9.63 -14.02 11.43
C LYS A 225 -9.83 -12.70 12.19
N ILE A 226 -11.06 -12.19 12.28
CA ILE A 226 -11.35 -10.93 12.97
C ILE A 226 -10.95 -10.96 14.45
N SER A 227 -11.10 -12.09 15.14
CA SER A 227 -10.68 -12.22 16.54
C SER A 227 -9.19 -11.96 16.74
N LEU A 228 -8.34 -12.38 15.80
CA LEU A 228 -6.90 -12.13 15.84
C LEU A 228 -6.60 -10.63 15.80
N PHE A 229 -7.28 -9.87 14.94
CA PHE A 229 -7.10 -8.41 14.89
C PHE A 229 -7.63 -7.73 16.15
N ILE A 230 -8.76 -8.18 16.70
CA ILE A 230 -9.25 -7.66 17.99
C ILE A 230 -8.17 -7.82 19.07
N GLU A 231 -7.54 -8.99 19.18
CA GLU A 231 -6.45 -9.23 20.14
C GLU A 231 -5.23 -8.34 19.88
N MET A 232 -4.82 -8.22 18.62
CA MET A 232 -3.66 -7.38 18.25
C MET A 232 -3.92 -5.89 18.50
N SER A 233 -5.16 -5.43 18.44
CA SER A 233 -5.55 -4.02 18.67
C SER A 233 -5.25 -3.52 20.09
N GLU A 234 -5.01 -4.42 21.03
CA GLU A 234 -4.54 -4.07 22.38
C GLU A 234 -3.11 -3.51 22.37
N GLN A 235 -2.27 -3.93 21.42
CA GLN A 235 -0.85 -3.59 21.38
C GLN A 235 -0.48 -2.70 20.20
N TYR A 236 -1.26 -2.76 19.12
CA TYR A 236 -0.92 -2.10 17.85
C TYR A 236 -2.08 -1.21 17.37
N PRO A 237 -1.98 0.12 17.54
CA PRO A 237 -3.03 1.06 17.12
C PRO A 237 -3.42 0.98 15.64
N ILE A 238 -2.47 0.69 14.74
CA ILE A 238 -2.72 0.49 13.30
C ILE A 238 -3.79 -0.58 13.02
N VAL A 239 -4.02 -1.49 13.96
CA VAL A 239 -5.04 -2.52 13.80
C VAL A 239 -6.45 -1.94 13.80
N TYR A 240 -6.69 -0.78 14.42
CA TYR A 240 -7.98 -0.11 14.27
C TYR A 240 -8.20 0.41 12.85
N ASP A 241 -7.16 0.89 12.15
CA ASP A 241 -7.26 1.24 10.74
C ASP A 241 -7.59 0.01 9.87
N ILE A 242 -6.97 -1.13 10.17
CA ILE A 242 -7.25 -2.40 9.50
C ILE A 242 -8.70 -2.83 9.76
N ILE A 243 -9.14 -2.87 11.02
CA ILE A 243 -10.51 -3.25 11.38
C ILE A 243 -11.52 -2.29 10.74
N TRP A 244 -11.21 -1.00 10.65
CA TRP A 244 -12.07 -0.04 9.98
C TRP A 244 -12.21 -0.36 8.48
N ALA A 245 -11.11 -0.58 7.77
CA ALA A 245 -11.14 -1.00 6.36
C ALA A 245 -11.91 -2.32 6.17
N LEU A 246 -11.73 -3.28 7.08
CA LEU A 246 -12.45 -4.55 7.07
C LEU A 246 -13.96 -4.41 7.37
N SER A 247 -14.35 -3.42 8.17
CA SER A 247 -15.75 -3.23 8.62
C SER A 247 -16.72 -2.79 7.51
N PHE A 248 -16.24 -2.52 6.30
CA PHE A 248 -17.11 -2.30 5.14
C PHE A 248 -17.78 -3.60 4.66
N ASN A 249 -17.22 -4.77 5.02
CA ASN A 249 -17.81 -6.07 4.71
C ASN A 249 -18.86 -6.49 5.76
N HIS A 250 -20.04 -6.87 5.30
CA HIS A 250 -21.19 -7.20 6.16
C HIS A 250 -20.94 -8.41 7.09
N ASP A 251 -20.28 -9.46 6.62
CA ASP A 251 -19.98 -10.65 7.43
C ASP A 251 -19.01 -10.29 8.56
N ILE A 252 -18.03 -9.43 8.28
CA ILE A 252 -17.12 -8.89 9.29
C ILE A 252 -17.88 -8.02 10.31
N GLN A 253 -18.81 -7.18 9.87
CA GLN A 253 -19.62 -6.40 10.80
C GLN A 253 -20.41 -7.32 11.74
N GLN A 254 -20.99 -8.42 11.24
CA GLN A 254 -21.67 -9.39 12.08
C GLN A 254 -20.72 -10.05 13.09
N GLN A 255 -19.51 -10.42 12.65
CA GLN A 255 -18.48 -10.97 13.55
C GLN A 255 -18.09 -9.97 14.63
N LEU A 256 -17.90 -8.68 14.31
CA LEU A 256 -17.59 -7.63 15.27
C LEU A 256 -18.73 -7.40 16.27
N ARG A 257 -19.98 -7.32 15.79
CA ARG A 257 -21.17 -7.15 16.65
C ARG A 257 -21.36 -8.33 17.61
N SER A 258 -20.88 -9.53 17.26
CA SER A 258 -20.92 -10.70 18.14
C SER A 258 -19.97 -10.62 19.34
N ASN A 259 -19.14 -9.56 19.43
CA ASN A 259 -18.22 -9.32 20.53
C ASN A 259 -18.57 -8.03 21.32
N PRO A 260 -19.48 -8.10 22.31
CA PRO A 260 -19.94 -6.93 23.05
C PRO A 260 -18.83 -6.18 23.80
N SER A 261 -17.82 -6.87 24.31
CA SER A 261 -16.71 -6.23 25.03
C SER A 261 -15.87 -5.39 24.09
N PHE A 262 -15.64 -5.84 22.86
CA PHE A 262 -14.96 -5.04 21.84
C PHE A 262 -15.77 -3.79 21.45
N ILE A 263 -17.10 -3.91 21.28
CA ILE A 263 -17.98 -2.76 20.99
C ILE A 263 -17.93 -1.72 22.11
N GLN A 264 -17.97 -2.17 23.37
CA GLN A 264 -17.83 -1.28 24.52
C GLN A 264 -16.49 -0.55 24.51
N LYS A 265 -15.40 -1.28 24.22
CA LYS A 265 -14.05 -0.71 24.10
C LYS A 265 -13.96 0.35 23.01
N LEU A 266 -14.50 0.07 21.81
CA LEU A 266 -14.57 1.04 20.72
C LEU A 266 -15.32 2.31 21.14
N SER A 267 -16.45 2.14 21.83
CA SER A 267 -17.29 3.25 22.31
C SER A 267 -16.55 4.13 23.32
N GLN A 268 -15.72 3.53 24.17
CA GLN A 268 -14.86 4.25 25.10
C GLN A 268 -13.74 4.98 24.36
N LEU A 269 -12.98 4.29 23.51
CA LEU A 269 -11.86 4.85 22.77
C LEU A 269 -12.28 6.01 21.86
N ALA A 270 -13.43 5.92 21.20
CA ALA A 270 -13.96 6.98 20.35
C ALA A 270 -14.22 8.29 21.11
N LYS A 271 -14.44 8.23 22.43
CA LYS A 271 -14.73 9.39 23.28
C LYS A 271 -13.52 9.86 24.08
N GLU A 272 -12.72 8.93 24.59
CA GLU A 272 -11.76 9.17 25.66
C GLU A 272 -10.30 9.00 25.24
N SER A 273 -10.01 8.46 24.05
CA SER A 273 -8.61 8.26 23.64
C SER A 273 -7.90 9.58 23.38
N ASP A 274 -6.69 9.75 23.89
CA ASP A 274 -5.85 10.93 23.60
C ASP A 274 -5.31 10.92 22.15
N ASP A 275 -5.26 9.74 21.52
CA ASP A 275 -4.81 9.58 20.13
C ASP A 275 -5.95 9.90 19.15
N GLU A 276 -5.76 10.96 18.36
CA GLU A 276 -6.74 11.42 17.39
C GLU A 276 -7.05 10.39 16.30
N GLN A 277 -6.04 9.67 15.82
CA GLN A 277 -6.23 8.65 14.80
C GLN A 277 -7.01 7.47 15.36
N VAL A 278 -6.72 7.06 16.60
CA VAL A 278 -7.50 6.01 17.28
C VAL A 278 -8.94 6.46 17.51
N ARG A 279 -9.19 7.70 17.97
CA ARG A 279 -10.57 8.22 18.09
C ARG A 279 -11.30 8.18 16.74
N LYS A 280 -10.67 8.69 15.68
CA LYS A 280 -11.24 8.76 14.34
C LYS A 280 -11.60 7.36 13.81
N THR A 281 -10.65 6.43 13.88
CA THR A 281 -10.81 5.06 13.36
C THR A 281 -11.86 4.29 14.16
N THR A 282 -11.83 4.36 15.49
CA THR A 282 -12.82 3.69 16.34
C THR A 282 -14.23 4.26 16.15
N HIS A 283 -14.36 5.58 15.96
CA HIS A 283 -15.63 6.19 15.56
C HIS A 283 -16.11 5.69 14.19
N GLY A 284 -15.20 5.61 13.21
CA GLY A 284 -15.51 5.08 11.88
C GLY A 284 -15.96 3.61 11.89
N ILE A 285 -15.33 2.78 12.73
CA ILE A 285 -15.78 1.39 12.95
C ILE A 285 -17.20 1.38 13.52
N LEU A 286 -17.45 2.12 14.61
CA LEU A 286 -18.77 2.17 15.24
C LEU A 286 -19.84 2.64 14.25
N TRP A 287 -19.54 3.67 13.47
CA TRP A 287 -20.40 4.15 12.39
C TRP A 287 -20.74 3.01 11.45
N ASN A 288 -19.76 2.29 10.89
CA ASN A 288 -20.02 1.15 10.00
C ASN A 288 -20.83 0.01 10.67
N LEU A 289 -20.76 -0.11 11.99
CA LEU A 289 -21.51 -1.11 12.76
C LEU A 289 -22.94 -0.68 13.13
N GLU A 290 -23.32 0.59 12.97
CA GLU A 290 -24.71 1.03 13.13
C GLU A 290 -25.61 0.34 12.08
N ILE A 291 -26.69 -0.29 12.53
CA ILE A 291 -27.60 -1.08 11.69
C ILE A 291 -28.49 -0.17 10.82
N ASP A 292 -28.65 1.11 11.18
CA ASP A 292 -29.73 1.99 10.69
C ASP A 292 -29.32 3.00 9.61
N HIS A 293 -28.24 2.78 8.85
CA HIS A 293 -27.91 3.68 7.73
C HIS A 293 -28.97 3.65 6.61
N GLN A 294 -29.66 2.52 6.46
CA GLN A 294 -30.76 2.39 5.48
C GLN A 294 -32.04 3.09 5.93
N ASP A 295 -32.33 3.17 7.22
CA ASP A 295 -33.56 3.80 7.71
C ASP A 295 -33.46 5.34 7.82
N ARG A 296 -32.25 5.89 8.00
CA ARG A 296 -32.07 7.36 7.96
C ARG A 296 -32.21 7.97 6.56
N SER A 297 -32.05 7.19 5.50
CA SER A 297 -32.20 7.67 4.11
C SER A 297 -33.63 7.59 3.57
N ILE A 298 -34.52 6.81 4.21
CA ILE A 298 -35.91 6.63 3.74
C ILE A 298 -36.95 7.28 4.67
N SER A 299 -36.61 7.55 5.94
CA SER A 299 -37.59 8.04 6.91
C SER A 299 -37.30 9.43 7.49
N GLN A 300 -36.83 10.38 6.66
CA GLN A 300 -37.04 11.83 6.83
C GLN A 300 -36.28 12.62 5.75
N SER A 301 -36.78 12.62 4.52
CA SER A 301 -36.57 13.77 3.64
C SER A 301 -37.85 14.06 2.86
N THR A 302 -38.56 15.07 3.35
CA THR A 302 -39.41 15.93 2.53
C THR A 302 -38.77 16.16 1.17
N LYS A 303 -39.54 16.00 0.08
CA LYS A 303 -39.21 16.27 -1.33
C LYS A 303 -38.45 17.60 -1.56
N GLN A 304 -37.16 17.66 -1.26
CA GLN A 304 -36.35 18.85 -1.52
C GLN A 304 -34.93 18.42 -1.90
N ASN A 305 -34.61 18.67 -3.17
CA ASN A 305 -33.30 18.57 -3.83
C ASN A 305 -32.79 17.16 -4.15
N THR A 306 -33.51 16.47 -5.05
CA THR A 306 -32.87 15.40 -5.84
C THR A 306 -31.94 16.03 -6.88
N PHE A 307 -30.71 15.54 -6.97
CA PHE A 307 -29.77 15.88 -8.03
C PHE A 307 -29.80 14.77 -9.09
N ASP A 308 -29.60 15.15 -10.35
CA ASP A 308 -29.56 14.23 -11.48
C ASP A 308 -28.15 13.63 -11.65
N ILE A 309 -27.11 14.37 -11.26
CA ILE A 309 -25.71 14.01 -11.42
C ILE A 309 -24.93 14.43 -10.17
N MET A 310 -24.04 13.57 -9.70
CA MET A 310 -23.02 13.90 -8.69
C MET A 310 -21.63 13.84 -9.32
N ILE A 311 -20.83 14.88 -9.13
CA ILE A 311 -19.42 14.94 -9.56
C ILE A 311 -18.52 14.87 -8.32
N SER A 312 -17.82 13.75 -8.18
CA SER A 312 -16.70 13.59 -7.24
C SER A 312 -15.39 13.79 -7.99
N TYR A 313 -14.48 14.61 -7.48
CA TYR A 313 -13.26 15.00 -8.19
C TYR A 313 -12.04 15.18 -7.27
N SER A 314 -10.84 15.02 -7.81
CA SER A 314 -9.61 15.34 -7.07
C SER A 314 -9.27 16.83 -7.15
N HIS A 315 -8.69 17.43 -6.10
CA HIS A 315 -8.35 18.87 -6.11
C HIS A 315 -7.52 19.32 -7.32
N LYS A 316 -6.73 18.42 -7.92
CA LYS A 316 -5.92 18.67 -9.12
C LYS A 316 -6.78 18.94 -10.37
N GLU A 317 -8.00 18.44 -10.42
CA GLU A 317 -8.91 18.52 -11.56
C GLU A 317 -10.03 19.54 -11.34
N LYS A 318 -9.95 20.37 -10.28
CA LYS A 318 -10.98 21.36 -9.89
C LYS A 318 -11.44 22.22 -11.06
N VAL A 319 -10.52 22.64 -11.92
CA VAL A 319 -10.83 23.49 -13.09
C VAL A 319 -11.68 22.73 -14.12
N LEU A 320 -11.31 21.49 -14.45
CA LEU A 320 -12.03 20.66 -15.40
C LEU A 320 -13.42 20.28 -14.86
N CYS A 321 -13.50 19.90 -13.59
CA CYS A 321 -14.77 19.52 -12.96
C CYS A 321 -15.71 20.73 -12.82
N LYS A 322 -15.18 21.94 -12.63
CA LYS A 322 -15.96 23.16 -12.72
C LYS A 322 -16.52 23.40 -14.13
N GLN A 323 -15.73 23.19 -15.17
CA GLN A 323 -16.20 23.30 -16.56
C GLN A 323 -17.31 22.28 -16.86
N LEU A 324 -17.16 21.03 -16.41
CA LEU A 324 -18.18 19.99 -16.52
C LEU A 324 -19.47 20.37 -15.77
N TYR A 325 -19.35 20.87 -14.54
CA TYR A 325 -20.48 21.36 -13.76
C TYR A 325 -21.23 22.47 -14.50
N ASP A 326 -20.52 23.45 -15.04
CA ASP A 326 -21.11 24.58 -15.76
C ASP A 326 -21.86 24.10 -17.03
N GLU A 327 -21.27 23.20 -17.82
CA GLU A 327 -21.90 22.67 -19.04
C GLU A 327 -23.11 21.77 -18.76
N LEU A 328 -23.03 20.93 -17.73
CA LEU A 328 -24.15 20.07 -17.31
C LEU A 328 -25.30 20.90 -16.73
N THR A 329 -24.99 21.94 -15.94
CA THR A 329 -26.01 22.85 -15.41
C THR A 329 -26.66 23.68 -16.52
N LYS A 330 -25.87 24.18 -17.50
CA LYS A 330 -26.41 24.84 -18.71
C LYS A 330 -27.33 23.93 -19.52
N SER A 331 -27.02 22.64 -19.54
CA SER A 331 -27.83 21.62 -20.22
C SER A 331 -29.09 21.21 -19.43
N GLY A 332 -29.35 21.82 -18.28
CA GLY A 332 -30.56 21.63 -17.49
C GLY A 332 -30.49 20.52 -16.45
N TYR A 333 -29.33 19.89 -16.24
CA TYR A 333 -29.16 18.90 -15.18
C TYR A 333 -28.97 19.57 -13.82
N ARG A 334 -29.58 19.01 -12.77
CA ARG A 334 -29.32 19.41 -11.38
C ARG A 334 -28.09 18.66 -10.90
N VAL A 335 -26.94 19.33 -10.90
CA VAL A 335 -25.66 18.70 -10.56
C VAL A 335 -25.27 19.03 -9.12
N TRP A 336 -24.86 18.02 -8.36
CA TRP A 336 -24.19 18.20 -7.07
C TRP A 336 -22.68 18.04 -7.26
N ILE A 337 -21.93 19.02 -6.77
CA ILE A 337 -20.47 19.01 -6.76
C ILE A 337 -20.00 19.65 -5.46
N ASP A 338 -19.06 19.00 -4.79
CA ASP A 338 -18.51 19.50 -3.54
C ASP A 338 -17.23 20.31 -3.82
N PHE A 339 -17.36 21.63 -4.00
CA PHE A 339 -16.23 22.50 -4.33
C PHE A 339 -15.30 22.80 -3.14
N ASP A 340 -15.82 22.71 -1.91
CA ASP A 340 -15.21 23.31 -0.70
C ASP A 340 -15.12 22.34 0.51
N GLN A 341 -15.67 21.12 0.46
CA GLN A 341 -15.64 20.16 1.57
C GLN A 341 -14.99 18.80 1.29
N MET A 342 -14.18 18.67 0.23
CA MET A 342 -13.28 17.51 0.11
C MET A 342 -12.10 17.59 1.10
N HIS A 343 -12.35 17.26 2.38
CA HIS A 343 -11.36 16.84 3.36
C HIS A 343 -11.11 15.32 3.25
N GLY A 344 -10.84 14.84 2.02
CA GLY A 344 -10.34 13.48 1.79
C GLY A 344 -8.84 13.43 2.02
N ASN A 345 -8.40 12.47 2.85
CA ASN A 345 -7.02 12.27 3.35
C ASN A 345 -5.90 12.45 2.31
#